data_AF-A0A7J5JBV8-F1
#
_entry.id   AF-A0A7J5JBV8-F1
#
_cell.length_a   1.000
_cell.length_b   1.000
_cell.length_c   1.000
_cell.angle_alpha   90.00
_cell.angle_beta   90.00
_cell.angle_gamma   90.00
#
_symmetry.space_group_name_H-M   'P 1'
#
loop_
_entity.id
_entity.type
_entity.pdbx_description
1 polymer ?
#
loop_
_entity_poly.entity_id
_entity_poly.type
_entity_poly.pdbx_seq_one_letter_code
_entity_poly.pdbx_strand_id
1 'polypeptide(L)' 'VTILQDELIRAGVLPNDYDFESHKELVPMQPGDVPVTYADTTPLEQDFGFKPSTSLRDGLRAFAEWYAKYYGTND' A
#
# COMPACT_ATOMS: atom_id res chain seq x y z
N VAL A 1 -2.51 -5.23 10.17
CA VAL A 1 -2.43 -5.65 8.76
C VAL A 1 -1.01 -5.34 8.29
N THR A 2 -0.21 -6.34 7.92
CA THR A 2 1.24 -6.18 7.60
C THR A 2 1.54 -6.24 6.10
N ILE A 3 0.51 -6.24 5.22
CA ILE A 3 0.64 -6.54 3.79
C ILE A 3 1.72 -5.68 3.12
N LEU A 4 1.74 -4.37 3.35
CA LEU A 4 2.75 -3.49 2.77
C LEU A 4 4.16 -3.84 3.24
N GLN A 5 4.34 -4.11 4.54
CA GLN A 5 5.64 -4.49 5.11
C GLN A 5 6.18 -5.76 4.44
N ASP A 6 5.32 -6.77 4.31
CA ASP A 6 5.68 -8.04 3.67
C ASP A 6 6.11 -7.82 2.20
N GLU A 7 5.36 -7.03 1.43
CA GLU A 7 5.62 -6.83 0.00
C GLU A 7 6.86 -5.93 -0.23
N LEU A 8 7.15 -4.97 0.65
CA LEU A 8 8.37 -4.14 0.58
C LEU A 8 9.64 -4.98 0.85
N ILE A 9 9.61 -5.85 1.86
CA ILE A 9 10.73 -6.77 2.14
C ILE A 9 10.90 -7.76 0.99
N ARG A 10 9.80 -8.39 0.55
CA ARG A 10 9.82 -9.34 -0.58
C ARG A 10 10.41 -8.71 -1.85
N ALA A 11 10.05 -7.46 -2.14
CA ALA A 11 10.52 -6.76 -3.33
C ALA A 11 11.96 -6.27 -3.22
N GLY A 12 12.64 -6.42 -2.07
CA GLY A 12 14.00 -5.92 -1.85
C GLY A 12 14.07 -4.43 -1.52
N VAL A 13 12.94 -3.75 -1.29
CA VAL A 13 12.93 -2.32 -0.94
C VAL A 13 13.42 -2.10 0.49
N LEU A 14 13.11 -3.02 1.39
CA LEU A 14 13.57 -3.04 2.77
C LEU A 14 14.29 -4.36 3.06
N PRO A 15 15.30 -4.37 3.94
CA PRO A 15 15.98 -5.60 4.32
C PRO A 15 15.09 -6.51 5.17
N ASN A 16 15.41 -7.81 5.21
CA ASN A 16 14.61 -8.82 5.93
C ASN A 16 14.54 -8.59 7.45
N ASP A 17 15.54 -7.91 8.01
CA ASP A 17 15.68 -7.58 9.43
C ASP A 17 15.25 -6.14 9.75
N TYR A 18 14.52 -5.48 8.84
CA TYR A 18 14.04 -4.11 9.06
C TYR A 18 13.12 -4.02 10.29
N ASP A 19 13.54 -3.27 11.30
CA ASP A 19 12.75 -3.00 12.49
C ASP A 19 11.75 -1.86 12.22
N PHE A 20 10.50 -2.22 11.95
CA PHE A 20 9.44 -1.24 11.69
C PHE A 20 9.06 -0.41 12.91
N GLU A 21 9.18 -0.94 14.13
CA GLU A 21 8.76 -0.20 15.32
C GLU A 21 9.80 0.85 15.70
N SER A 22 11.09 0.53 15.59
CA SER A 22 12.15 1.51 15.88
C SER A 22 12.17 2.67 14.89
N HIS A 23 11.70 2.47 13.66
CA HIS A 23 11.67 3.47 12.60
C HIS A 23 10.29 4.13 12.43
N LYS A 24 9.33 3.89 13.33
CA LYS A 24 7.99 4.49 13.26
C LYS A 24 7.91 5.72 14.15
N GLU A 25 7.61 6.86 13.53
CA GLU A 25 7.32 8.10 14.22
C GLU A 25 5.82 8.42 14.11
N LEU A 26 5.13 8.51 15.25
CA LEU A 26 3.73 8.92 15.29
C LEU A 26 3.66 10.45 15.33
N VAL A 27 3.21 11.04 14.23
CA VAL A 27 2.99 12.48 14.11
C VAL A 27 1.49 12.81 14.28
N PRO A 28 1.13 14.05 14.66
CA PRO A 28 -0.26 14.50 14.67
C PRO A 28 -0.91 14.40 13.28
N MET A 29 -2.25 14.30 13.24
CA MET A 29 -3.01 14.40 11.99
C MET A 29 -2.67 15.69 11.24
N GLN A 30 -2.45 15.57 9.94
CA GLN A 30 -2.13 16.70 9.09
C GLN A 30 -3.41 17.45 8.69
N PRO A 31 -3.33 18.77 8.41
CA PRO A 31 -4.47 19.51 7.88
C PRO A 31 -5.00 18.87 6.60
N GLY A 32 -6.28 18.48 6.60
CA GLY A 32 -6.92 17.79 5.46
C GLY A 32 -7.08 16.28 5.65
N ASP A 33 -6.41 15.69 6.64
CA ASP A 33 -6.64 14.29 6.99
C ASP A 33 -8.06 14.10 7.53
N VAL A 34 -8.66 12.99 7.12
CA VAL A 34 -9.97 12.52 7.55
C VAL A 34 -9.77 11.18 8.25
N PRO A 35 -10.27 10.97 9.48
CA PRO A 35 -9.92 9.79 10.28
C PRO A 35 -10.23 8.45 9.59
N VAL A 36 -11.34 8.38 8.85
CA VAL A 36 -11.75 7.20 8.08
C VAL A 36 -12.55 7.67 6.86
N THR A 37 -12.26 7.12 5.69
CA THR A 37 -13.08 7.26 4.48
C THR A 37 -13.17 5.96 3.70
N TYR A 38 -14.28 5.79 3.00
CA TYR A 38 -14.51 4.71 2.05
C TYR A 38 -15.57 5.17 1.05
N ALA A 39 -15.49 4.67 -0.19
CA ALA A 39 -16.47 4.96 -1.21
C ALA A 39 -17.56 3.87 -1.23
N ASP A 40 -18.83 4.28 -1.26
CA ASP A 40 -19.89 3.40 -1.72
C ASP A 40 -19.76 3.24 -3.24
N THR A 41 -19.51 2.02 -3.68
CA THR A 41 -19.30 1.67 -5.10
C THR A 41 -20.55 1.10 -5.76
N THR A 42 -21.67 1.01 -5.03
CA THR A 42 -22.95 0.49 -5.53
C THR A 42 -23.41 1.19 -6.82
N PRO A 43 -23.37 2.53 -6.95
CA PRO A 43 -23.79 3.19 -8.19
C PRO A 43 -22.90 2.82 -9.39
N LEU A 44 -21.60 2.70 -9.18
CA LEU A 44 -20.64 2.35 -10.24
C LEU A 44 -20.84 0.91 -10.73
N GLU A 45 -21.16 -0.01 -9.81
CA GLU A 45 -21.50 -1.40 -10.13
C GLU A 45 -22.85 -1.48 -10.88
N GLN A 46 -23.85 -0.69 -10.48
CA GLN A 46 -25.18 -0.71 -11.11
C GLN A 46 -25.21 -0.05 -12.49
N ASP A 47 -24.62 1.14 -12.64
CA ASP A 47 -24.72 1.94 -13.85
C ASP A 47 -23.75 1.47 -14.94
N PHE A 48 -22.61 0.90 -14.54
CA PHE A 48 -21.50 0.57 -15.46
C PHE A 48 -21.05 -0.89 -15.37
N GLY A 49 -21.60 -1.70 -14.47
CA GLY A 49 -21.17 -3.08 -14.27
C GLY A 49 -19.74 -3.22 -13.75
N PHE A 50 -19.14 -2.14 -13.24
CA PHE A 50 -17.75 -2.12 -12.83
C PHE A 50 -17.60 -2.29 -11.32
N LYS A 51 -16.73 -3.22 -10.94
CA LYS A 51 -16.32 -3.45 -9.56
C LYS A 51 -14.80 -3.60 -9.51
N PRO A 52 -14.09 -2.80 -8.69
CA PRO A 52 -12.66 -3.01 -8.47
C PRO A 52 -12.40 -4.43 -8.00
N SER A 53 -11.53 -5.16 -8.70
CA SER A 53 -11.21 -6.57 -8.42
C SER A 53 -9.77 -6.79 -7.98
N THR A 54 -8.89 -5.81 -8.15
CA THR A 54 -7.51 -5.87 -7.66
C THR A 54 -7.51 -5.96 -6.14
N SER A 55 -6.97 -7.05 -5.60
CA SER A 55 -6.83 -7.19 -4.16
C SER A 55 -5.80 -6.20 -3.62
N LEU A 56 -5.90 -5.83 -2.35
CA LEU A 56 -4.92 -4.93 -1.72
C LEU A 56 -3.50 -5.51 -1.80
N ARG A 57 -3.34 -6.83 -1.66
CA ARG A 57 -2.03 -7.49 -1.75
C ARG A 57 -1.45 -7.43 -3.16
N ASP A 58 -2.26 -7.67 -4.19
CA ASP A 58 -1.77 -7.63 -5.57
C ASP A 58 -1.39 -6.20 -6.00
N GLY A 59 -2.19 -5.20 -5.60
CA GLY A 59 -1.89 -3.80 -5.84
C GLY A 59 -0.60 -3.34 -5.15
N LEU A 60 -0.45 -3.65 -3.85
CA LEU A 60 0.75 -3.29 -3.09
C LEU A 60 2.00 -4.04 -3.57
N ARG A 61 1.86 -5.28 -4.04
CA ARG A 61 2.94 -6.03 -4.69
C ARG A 61 3.44 -5.34 -5.95
N ALA A 62 2.53 -5.02 -6.87
CA ALA A 62 2.88 -4.35 -8.11
C ALA A 62 3.52 -2.97 -7.85
N PHE A 63 3.02 -2.24 -6.85
CA PHE A 63 3.63 -1.00 -6.40
C PHE A 63 5.06 -1.20 -5.88
N ALA A 64 5.26 -2.15 -4.96
CA ALA A 64 6.58 -2.42 -4.37
C ALA A 64 7.58 -2.80 -5.47
N GLU A 65 7.24 -3.73 -6.37
CA GLU A 65 8.11 -4.13 -7.48
C GLU A 65 8.46 -2.98 -8.42
N TRP A 66 7.49 -2.13 -8.75
CA TRP A 66 7.73 -0.94 -9.55
C TRP A 66 8.71 0.01 -8.86
N TYR A 67 8.48 0.31 -7.58
CA TYR A 67 9.34 1.21 -6.79
C TYR A 67 10.78 0.69 -6.78
N ALA A 68 10.89 -0.59 -6.49
CA ALA A 68 12.15 -1.28 -6.31
C ALA A 68 12.99 -1.28 -7.60
N LYS A 69 12.33 -1.52 -8.74
CA LYS A 69 12.92 -1.36 -10.08
C LYS A 69 13.28 0.08 -10.41
N TYR A 70 12.41 1.04 -10.09
CA TYR A 70 12.61 2.44 -10.44
C TYR A 70 13.81 3.05 -9.70
N TYR A 71 13.97 2.70 -8.42
CA TYR A 71 15.05 3.21 -7.56
C TYR A 71 16.27 2.29 -7.47
N GLY A 72 16.23 1.08 -8.07
CA GLY A 72 17.35 0.14 -8.05
C GLY A 72 17.66 -0.40 -6.65
N THR A 73 16.64 -0.67 -5.83
CA THR A 73 16.84 -1.16 -4.46
C THR A 73 17.13 -2.66 -4.37
N ASN A 74 17.12 -3.36 -5.51
CA ASN A 74 17.01 -4.83 -5.57
C ASN A 74 18.29 -5.51 -6.08
N ASP A 75 19.35 -4.73 -6.23
CA ASP A 75 20.61 -5.17 -6.83
C ASP A 75 21.55 -5.80 -5.79
#